data_AF-A0A410VFI0-F1
#
_entry.id   AF-A0A410VFI0-F1
#
_cell.length_a   1.000
_cell.length_b   1.000
_cell.length_c   1.000
_cell.angle_alpha   90.00
_cell.angle_beta   90.00
_cell.angle_gamma   90.00
#
_symmetry.space_group_name_H-M   'P 1'
#
loop_
_entity.id
_entity.type
_entity.pdbx_description
1 polymer ?
#
loop_
_entity_poly.entity_id
_entity_poly.type
_entity_poly.pdbx_seq_one_letter_code
_entity_poly.pdbx_strand_id
1 'polypeptide(L)'
;MLSKCCLAVLAVGLSVAGTPARAMVCMDKSMTLDEVADTISSQKSCESAMKVFKDCELTASGDVELGAAVEKKCEADFKPGLNASQNQAYKREMHACDIKYRNKSGTMYLSFTAFCRAEVAQRYSERALKAR
;
A
#
# COMPACT_ATOMS: atom_id res chain seq x y z
N MET A 1 -5.22 4.16 68.04
CA MET A 1 -4.07 3.32 67.66
C MET A 1 -4.27 2.83 66.24
N LEU A 2 -3.21 2.93 65.44
CA LEU A 2 -3.15 2.88 63.98
C LEU A 2 -3.81 1.64 63.35
N SER A 3 -4.47 1.78 62.20
CA SER A 3 -4.30 0.78 61.13
C SER A 3 -4.76 1.27 59.76
N LYS A 4 -3.77 1.63 58.93
CA LYS A 4 -3.70 1.53 57.46
C LYS A 4 -4.77 2.24 56.63
N CYS A 5 -4.46 3.48 56.24
CA CYS A 5 -4.88 4.05 54.98
C CYS A 5 -4.26 3.22 53.83
N CYS A 6 -5.07 2.45 53.12
CA CYS A 6 -4.66 1.80 51.87
C CYS A 6 -4.59 2.87 50.77
N LEU A 7 -3.38 3.32 50.46
CA LEU A 7 -3.10 4.10 49.25
C LEU A 7 -3.31 3.20 48.03
N ALA A 8 -4.45 3.36 47.37
CA ALA A 8 -4.68 2.79 46.06
C ALA A 8 -3.82 3.56 45.04
N VAL A 9 -2.68 2.98 44.65
CA VAL A 9 -1.87 3.49 43.55
C VAL A 9 -2.62 3.22 42.25
N LEU A 10 -3.30 4.24 41.74
CA LEU A 10 -3.85 4.26 40.38
C LEU A 10 -2.67 4.25 39.40
N ALA A 11 -2.32 3.07 38.89
CA ALA A 11 -1.46 2.94 37.73
C ALA A 11 -2.23 3.46 36.51
N VAL A 12 -2.11 4.76 36.23
CA VAL A 12 -2.50 5.33 34.94
C VAL A 12 -1.48 4.82 33.94
N GLY A 13 -1.80 3.69 33.30
CA GLY A 13 -1.09 3.23 32.12
C GLY A 13 -1.27 4.26 31.03
N LEU A 14 -0.28 5.13 30.85
CA LEU A 14 -0.13 5.96 29.66
C LEU A 14 -0.07 5.00 28.46
N SER A 15 -1.23 4.79 27.85
CA SER A 15 -1.32 4.15 26.55
C SER A 15 -0.70 5.13 25.58
N VAL A 16 0.58 4.94 25.27
CA VAL A 16 1.26 5.67 24.20
C VAL A 16 0.42 5.43 22.95
N ALA A 17 -0.31 6.46 22.53
CA ALA A 17 -0.95 6.50 21.23
C ALA A 17 0.18 6.34 20.21
N GLY A 18 0.34 5.12 19.70
CA GLY A 18 1.27 4.86 18.61
C GLY A 18 0.84 5.70 17.43
N THR A 19 1.61 6.75 17.16
CA THR A 19 1.70 7.30 15.81
C THR A 19 1.90 6.12 14.85
N PRO A 20 1.23 6.09 13.68
CA PRO A 20 1.33 4.94 12.80
C PRO A 20 2.80 4.84 12.36
N ALA A 21 3.51 3.84 12.89
CA ALA A 21 4.94 3.60 12.71
C ALA A 21 5.36 3.29 11.25
N ARG A 22 4.51 3.59 10.26
CA ARG A 22 4.70 3.22 8.87
C ARG A 22 5.03 4.39 7.94
N ALA A 23 4.53 5.61 8.19
CA ALA A 23 5.10 6.80 7.54
C ALA A 23 6.58 6.99 7.96
N MET A 24 6.91 6.54 9.19
CA MET A 24 8.28 6.43 9.69
C MET A 24 9.17 5.49 8.86
N VAL A 25 8.64 4.47 8.17
CA VAL A 25 9.50 3.54 7.43
C VAL A 25 10.26 4.25 6.32
N CYS A 26 9.61 5.17 5.61
CA CYS A 26 10.21 5.87 4.48
C CYS A 26 10.85 7.20 4.87
N MET A 27 10.29 7.92 5.86
CA MET A 27 10.88 9.18 6.33
C MET A 27 12.02 9.00 7.34
N ASP A 28 11.95 8.04 8.27
CA ASP A 28 12.99 7.90 9.34
C ASP A 28 14.24 7.18 8.84
N LYS A 29 14.16 6.42 7.74
CA LYS A 29 15.29 5.65 7.20
C LYS A 29 16.04 6.31 6.04
N SER A 30 15.64 7.49 5.57
CA SER A 30 16.24 8.12 4.38
C SER A 30 16.35 7.15 3.19
N MET A 31 15.30 6.33 2.99
CA MET A 31 15.34 5.28 1.97
C MET A 31 15.36 5.87 0.57
N THR A 32 16.15 5.24 -0.30
CA THR A 32 16.11 5.50 -1.74
C THR A 32 14.84 4.93 -2.36
N LEU A 33 14.48 5.38 -3.57
CA LEU A 33 13.30 4.91 -4.28
C LEU A 33 13.31 3.37 -4.44
N ASP A 34 14.46 2.82 -4.84
CA ASP A 34 14.69 1.38 -5.01
C ASP A 34 14.48 0.61 -3.71
N GLU A 35 14.99 1.13 -2.58
CA GLU A 35 14.82 0.49 -1.26
C GLU A 35 13.33 0.46 -0.84
N VAL A 36 12.56 1.50 -1.19
CA VAL A 36 11.11 1.50 -0.97
C VAL A 36 10.43 0.48 -1.89
N ALA A 37 10.79 0.42 -3.17
CA ALA A 37 10.25 -0.56 -4.12
C ALA A 37 10.54 -2.02 -3.69
N ASP A 38 11.74 -2.28 -3.17
CA ASP A 38 12.14 -3.57 -2.58
C ASP A 38 11.35 -3.89 -1.31
N THR A 39 11.11 -2.88 -0.46
CA THR A 39 10.28 -3.01 0.73
C THR A 39 8.82 -3.34 0.39
N ILE A 40 8.28 -2.74 -0.67
CA ILE A 40 6.96 -3.09 -1.21
C ILE A 40 6.95 -4.54 -1.71
N SER A 41 7.94 -4.90 -2.53
CA SER A 41 8.04 -6.23 -3.15
C SER A 41 8.18 -7.36 -2.12
N SER A 42 8.89 -7.09 -1.03
CA SER A 42 9.16 -8.05 0.06
C SER A 42 8.00 -8.21 1.06
N GLN A 43 6.93 -7.41 0.96
CA GLN A 43 5.77 -7.58 1.84
C GLN A 43 5.17 -8.99 1.76
N LYS A 44 4.38 -9.41 2.76
CA LYS A 44 3.77 -10.75 2.72
C LYS A 44 2.47 -10.82 1.91
N SER A 45 1.81 -9.68 1.72
CA SER A 45 0.51 -9.61 1.03
C SER A 45 0.42 -8.37 0.16
N CYS A 46 -0.50 -8.43 -0.82
CA CYS A 46 -0.91 -7.27 -1.63
C CYS A 46 -1.35 -6.08 -0.75
N GLU A 47 -2.17 -6.32 0.27
CA GLU A 47 -2.65 -5.28 1.18
C GLU A 47 -1.50 -4.59 1.93
N SER A 48 -0.53 -5.38 2.41
CA SER A 48 0.65 -4.82 3.09
C SER A 48 1.53 -4.02 2.13
N ALA A 49 1.69 -4.49 0.89
CA ALA A 49 2.41 -3.76 -0.16
C ALA A 49 1.73 -2.43 -0.51
N MET A 50 0.41 -2.43 -0.68
CA MET A 50 -0.35 -1.20 -0.94
C MET A 50 -0.25 -0.23 0.24
N LYS A 51 -0.24 -0.73 1.48
CA LYS A 51 -0.06 0.12 2.65
C LYS A 51 1.32 0.80 2.65
N VAL A 52 2.39 0.07 2.37
CA VAL A 52 3.74 0.68 2.26
C VAL A 52 3.75 1.74 1.15
N PHE A 53 3.18 1.45 -0.01
CA PHE A 53 3.12 2.42 -1.10
C PHE A 53 2.40 3.72 -0.69
N LYS A 54 1.25 3.62 -0.03
CA LYS A 54 0.52 4.79 0.50
C LYS A 54 1.30 5.56 1.56
N ASP A 55 1.99 4.83 2.45
CA ASP A 55 2.78 5.46 3.51
C ASP A 55 4.05 6.16 2.97
N CYS A 56 4.47 5.85 1.74
CA CYS A 56 5.74 6.28 1.13
C CYS A 56 5.56 7.04 -0.19
N GLU A 57 4.34 7.48 -0.50
CA GLU A 57 4.03 8.13 -1.76
C GLU A 57 4.78 9.46 -1.93
N LEU A 58 5.20 9.74 -3.15
CA LEU A 58 5.96 10.94 -3.50
C LEU A 58 5.07 12.03 -4.13
N THR A 59 3.84 11.67 -4.52
CA THR A 59 2.96 12.51 -5.35
C THR A 59 3.67 12.97 -6.64
N ALA A 60 4.49 12.09 -7.20
CA ALA A 60 5.39 12.41 -8.30
C ALA A 60 5.71 11.18 -9.17
N SER A 61 6.65 11.33 -10.11
CA SER A 61 6.99 10.28 -11.07
C SER A 61 7.61 9.04 -10.42
N GLY A 62 8.20 9.14 -9.23
CA GLY A 62 8.74 7.97 -8.52
C GLY A 62 7.65 6.96 -8.12
N ASP A 63 6.40 7.41 -7.96
CA ASP A 63 5.27 6.52 -7.65
C ASP A 63 4.97 5.54 -8.78
N VAL A 64 5.45 5.79 -10.00
CA VAL A 64 5.34 4.84 -11.12
C VAL A 64 6.05 3.53 -10.80
N GLU A 65 7.25 3.60 -10.22
CA GLU A 65 8.02 2.43 -9.83
C GLU A 65 7.41 1.73 -8.61
N LEU A 66 7.06 2.51 -7.59
CA LEU A 66 6.44 1.99 -6.37
C LEU A 66 5.09 1.31 -6.67
N GLY A 67 4.26 1.92 -7.53
CA GLY A 67 3.00 1.36 -7.99
C GLY A 67 3.20 0.07 -8.78
N ALA A 68 4.21 -0.01 -9.65
CA ALA A 68 4.53 -1.23 -10.39
C ALA A 68 4.95 -2.38 -9.45
N ALA A 69 5.67 -2.08 -8.36
CA ALA A 69 6.00 -3.07 -7.34
C ALA A 69 4.74 -3.60 -6.63
N VAL A 70 3.78 -2.73 -6.31
CA VAL A 70 2.48 -3.15 -5.77
C VAL A 70 1.70 -3.99 -6.79
N GLU A 71 1.60 -3.55 -8.05
CA GLU A 71 0.92 -4.29 -9.12
C GLU A 71 1.45 -5.73 -9.19
N LYS A 72 2.77 -5.91 -9.30
CA LYS A 72 3.41 -7.21 -9.36
C LYS A 72 3.09 -8.07 -8.13
N LYS A 73 3.08 -7.45 -6.94
CA LYS A 73 2.76 -8.16 -5.69
C LYS A 73 1.33 -8.67 -5.66
N CYS A 74 0.39 -7.82 -6.03
CA CYS A 74 -1.04 -8.15 -6.05
C CYS A 74 -1.39 -9.14 -7.16
N GLU A 75 -0.76 -9.01 -8.33
CA GLU A 75 -0.94 -9.91 -9.46
C GLU A 75 -0.61 -11.37 -9.14
N ALA A 76 0.34 -11.63 -8.24
CA ALA A 76 0.70 -12.98 -7.81
C ALA A 76 -0.48 -13.75 -7.19
N ASP A 77 -1.47 -13.06 -6.62
CA ASP A 77 -2.62 -13.69 -5.97
C ASP A 77 -3.65 -14.23 -6.97
N PHE A 78 -3.72 -13.66 -8.18
CA PHE A 78 -4.82 -13.91 -9.11
C PHE A 78 -4.41 -14.24 -10.54
N LYS A 79 -3.29 -13.72 -11.06
CA LYS A 79 -2.88 -13.94 -12.46
C LYS A 79 -2.78 -15.42 -12.84
N PRO A 80 -2.21 -16.32 -12.00
CA PRO A 80 -2.13 -17.74 -12.34
C PRO A 80 -3.48 -18.42 -12.58
N GLY A 81 -4.57 -17.89 -11.99
CA GLY A 81 -5.91 -18.46 -12.08
C GLY A 81 -6.82 -17.79 -13.13
N LEU A 82 -6.36 -16.77 -13.85
CA LEU A 82 -7.20 -16.06 -14.81
C LEU A 82 -7.36 -16.83 -16.13
N ASN A 83 -8.60 -16.97 -16.59
CA ASN A 83 -8.87 -17.33 -17.98
C ASN A 83 -8.70 -16.12 -18.94
N ALA A 84 -8.79 -16.37 -20.24
CA ALA A 84 -8.58 -15.33 -21.27
C ALA A 84 -9.53 -14.12 -21.11
N SER A 85 -10.81 -14.36 -20.79
CA SER A 85 -11.80 -13.29 -20.61
C SER A 85 -11.50 -12.44 -19.37
N GLN A 86 -11.16 -13.08 -18.25
CA GLN A 86 -10.80 -12.37 -17.02
C GLN A 86 -9.51 -11.57 -17.17
N ASN A 87 -8.50 -12.14 -17.86
CA ASN A 87 -7.26 -11.43 -18.17
C ASN A 87 -7.53 -10.21 -19.07
N GLN A 88 -8.43 -10.35 -20.05
CA GLN A 88 -8.84 -9.24 -20.91
C GLN A 88 -9.58 -8.15 -20.12
N ALA A 89 -10.45 -8.53 -19.17
CA ALA A 89 -11.14 -7.59 -18.29
C ALA A 89 -10.15 -6.80 -17.43
N TYR A 90 -9.18 -7.48 -16.81
CA TYR A 90 -8.11 -6.84 -16.03
C TYR A 90 -7.33 -5.85 -16.89
N LYS A 91 -6.86 -6.25 -18.08
CA LYS A 91 -6.14 -5.37 -19.01
C LYS A 91 -6.95 -4.13 -19.41
N ARG A 92 -8.28 -4.25 -19.55
CA ARG A 92 -9.14 -3.11 -19.86
C ARG A 92 -9.23 -2.12 -18.69
N GLU A 93 -9.34 -2.60 -17.45
CA GLU A 93 -9.30 -1.73 -16.27
C GLU A 93 -7.95 -1.02 -16.13
N MET A 94 -6.84 -1.73 -16.36
CA MET A 94 -5.50 -1.11 -16.36
C MET A 94 -5.37 -0.04 -17.45
N HIS A 95 -5.85 -0.34 -18.67
CA HIS A 95 -5.85 0.64 -19.76
C HIS A 95 -6.71 1.87 -19.45
N ALA A 96 -7.83 1.70 -18.75
CA ALA A 96 -8.66 2.82 -18.31
C ALA A 96 -7.90 3.77 -17.38
N CYS A 97 -7.02 3.25 -16.51
CA CYS A 97 -6.12 4.07 -15.72
C CYS A 97 -5.12 4.84 -16.59
N ASP A 98 -4.49 4.17 -17.55
CA ASP A 98 -3.47 4.76 -18.43
C ASP A 98 -4.02 5.95 -19.24
N ILE A 99 -5.28 5.86 -19.69
CA ILE A 99 -5.89 6.93 -20.51
C ILE A 99 -6.45 8.08 -19.67
N LYS A 100 -6.76 7.87 -18.38
CA LYS A 100 -7.47 8.84 -17.53
C LYS A 100 -6.73 10.17 -17.42
N TYR A 101 -5.41 10.12 -17.33
CA TYR A 101 -4.56 11.29 -17.14
C TYR A 101 -3.58 11.57 -18.27
N ARG A 102 -3.65 10.83 -19.39
CA ARG A 102 -2.66 10.88 -20.49
C ARG A 102 -2.41 12.26 -21.11
N ASN A 103 -3.42 13.14 -21.06
CA ASN A 103 -3.37 14.50 -21.64
C ASN A 103 -3.11 15.57 -20.57
N LYS A 104 -2.74 15.17 -19.36
CA LYS A 104 -2.41 16.09 -18.26
C LYS A 104 -0.90 16.23 -18.16
N SER A 105 -0.44 17.43 -17.82
CA SER A 105 0.98 17.74 -17.65
C SER A 105 1.36 17.76 -16.17
N GLY A 106 2.59 17.36 -15.87
CA GLY A 106 3.13 17.33 -14.51
C GLY A 106 3.19 15.92 -13.92
N THR A 107 4.17 15.70 -13.07
CA THR A 107 4.50 14.38 -12.49
C THR A 107 3.43 13.87 -11.52
N MET A 108 2.64 14.75 -10.92
CA MET A 108 1.49 14.40 -10.09
C MET A 108 0.50 13.47 -10.82
N TYR A 109 0.27 13.68 -12.11
CA TYR A 109 -0.65 12.84 -12.89
C TYR A 109 -0.07 11.46 -13.24
N LEU A 110 1.26 11.32 -13.23
CA LEU A 110 1.93 10.03 -13.33
C LEU A 110 1.70 9.22 -12.04
N SER A 111 1.84 9.87 -10.88
CA SER A 111 1.49 9.28 -9.58
C SER A 111 0.04 8.83 -9.54
N PHE A 112 -0.90 9.68 -9.96
CA PHE A 112 -2.32 9.29 -9.99
C PHE A 112 -2.61 8.09 -10.91
N THR A 113 -1.86 7.95 -12.00
CA THR A 113 -1.96 6.78 -12.89
C THR A 113 -1.44 5.52 -12.19
N ALA A 114 -0.29 5.62 -11.51
CA ALA A 114 0.30 4.52 -10.76
C ALA A 114 -0.62 4.03 -9.62
N PHE A 115 -1.21 4.96 -8.86
CA PHE A 115 -2.19 4.63 -7.83
C PHE A 115 -3.43 3.94 -8.40
N CYS A 116 -3.99 4.47 -9.49
CA CYS A 116 -5.15 3.85 -10.13
C CYS A 116 -4.90 2.39 -10.49
N ARG A 117 -3.72 2.10 -11.08
CA ARG A 117 -3.33 0.75 -11.47
C ARG A 117 -3.10 -0.16 -10.26
N ALA A 118 -2.38 0.32 -9.25
CA ALA A 118 -2.16 -0.41 -8.00
C ALA A 118 -3.48 -0.77 -7.30
N GLU A 119 -4.45 0.15 -7.26
CA GLU A 119 -5.78 -0.09 -6.71
C GLU A 119 -6.61 -1.09 -7.52
N VAL A 120 -6.51 -1.07 -8.86
CA VAL A 120 -7.12 -2.11 -9.71
C VAL A 120 -6.54 -3.48 -9.34
N ALA A 121 -5.21 -3.61 -9.31
CA ALA A 121 -4.55 -4.86 -8.94
C ALA A 121 -4.93 -5.32 -7.52
N GLN A 122 -5.03 -4.39 -6.56
CA GLN A 122 -5.48 -4.67 -5.20
C GLN A 122 -6.88 -5.27 -5.17
N ARG A 123 -7.86 -4.66 -5.85
CA ARG A 123 -9.23 -5.19 -5.90
C ARG A 123 -9.29 -6.59 -6.49
N TYR A 124 -8.47 -6.88 -7.51
CA TYR A 124 -8.40 -8.21 -8.10
C TYR A 124 -7.81 -9.25 -7.15
N SER A 125 -6.72 -8.90 -6.44
CA SER A 125 -6.16 -9.73 -5.36
C SER A 125 -7.21 -10.02 -4.28
N GLU A 126 -7.89 -9.00 -3.76
CA GLU A 126 -8.92 -9.16 -2.73
C GLU A 126 -10.07 -10.08 -3.18
N ARG A 127 -10.55 -9.92 -4.42
CA ARG A 127 -11.60 -10.79 -4.99
C ARG A 127 -11.12 -12.23 -5.12
N ALA A 128 -9.90 -12.44 -5.60
CA ALA A 128 -9.34 -13.78 -5.77
C ALA A 128 -9.13 -14.47 -4.43
N LEU A 129 -8.63 -13.76 -3.41
CA LEU A 129 -8.41 -14.31 -2.06
C LEU A 129 -9.73 -14.63 -1.34
N LYS A 130 -10.79 -13.82 -1.54
CA LYS A 130 -12.13 -14.08 -0.99
C LYS A 130 -12.85 -15.27 -1.65
N ALA A 131 -12.44 -15.65 -2.86
CA ALA A 131 -13.02 -16.78 -3.60
C ALA A 131 -12.33 -18.12 -3.32
N ARG A 132 -11.30 -18.14 -2.45
CA ARG A 132 -10.58 -19.34 -2.04
C ARG A 132 -11.22 -20.02 -0.82
#